data_AF-N1PM81-F1
#
_entry.id   AF-N1PM81-F1
#
_cell.length_a   1.000
_cell.length_b   1.000
_cell.length_c   1.000
_cell.angle_alpha   90.00
_cell.angle_beta   90.00
_cell.angle_gamma   90.00
#
_symmetry.space_group_name_H-M   'P 1'
#
loop_
_entity.id
_entity.type
_entity.pdbx_description
1 polymer ?
#
loop_
_entity_poly.entity_id
_entity_poly.type
_entity_poly.pdbx_seq_one_letter_code
_entity_poly.pdbx_strand_id
1 'polypeptide(L)'
;MPPLQLPSEIRNMTYRLLLRGRVARGSTDDGPRVWISRGTVAQPSVLRTCARIRAEAFSMYYLEYTFDVLCPGFDPANMTALTRQINGLQISTEVHDYEADPKWENAIKWLEAHYHHEVGRLNEVYDSCAVEELRNSVTKMFDILDVMKENAMPWNERKKVLIMSRDSGGVVGGVGVWRRRWLFHAGREVDEK
;
A
#
# COMPACT_ATOMS: atom_id res chain seq x y z
N MET A 1 -28.31 -0.20 -26.23
CA MET A 1 -27.44 -0.50 -27.39
C MET A 1 -27.08 -1.98 -27.34
N PRO A 2 -27.42 -2.79 -28.36
CA PRO A 2 -26.99 -4.19 -28.37
C PRO A 2 -25.46 -4.26 -28.44
N PRO A 3 -24.82 -5.22 -27.75
CA PRO A 3 -23.38 -5.40 -27.85
C PRO A 3 -23.01 -5.68 -29.31
N LEU A 4 -21.90 -5.11 -29.77
CA LEU A 4 -21.24 -5.62 -30.98
C LEU A 4 -21.04 -7.13 -30.75
N GLN A 5 -21.67 -7.97 -31.58
CA GLN A 5 -21.53 -9.44 -31.52
C GLN A 5 -20.14 -9.84 -32.02
N LEU A 6 -19.11 -9.38 -31.32
CA LEU A 6 -17.72 -9.66 -31.62
C LEU A 6 -17.30 -10.94 -30.90
N PRO A 7 -16.45 -11.76 -31.53
CA PRO A 7 -15.72 -12.81 -30.84
C PRO A 7 -15.05 -12.26 -29.57
N SER A 8 -14.95 -13.10 -28.54
CA SER A 8 -14.37 -12.72 -27.24
C SER A 8 -12.97 -12.13 -27.37
N GLU A 9 -12.15 -12.68 -28.28
CA GLU A 9 -10.78 -12.22 -28.53
C GLU A 9 -10.74 -10.76 -29.00
N ILE A 10 -11.52 -10.42 -30.03
CA ILE A 10 -11.61 -9.05 -30.56
C ILE A 10 -12.18 -8.09 -29.50
N ARG A 11 -13.13 -8.56 -28.71
CA ARG A 11 -13.75 -7.78 -27.63
C ARG A 11 -12.75 -7.48 -26.51
N ASN A 12 -11.98 -8.47 -26.07
CA ASN A 12 -10.92 -8.31 -25.07
C ASN A 12 -9.81 -7.37 -25.58
N MET A 13 -9.38 -7.53 -26.84
CA MET A 13 -8.41 -6.63 -27.47
C MET A 13 -8.91 -5.18 -27.49
N THR A 14 -10.18 -4.99 -27.86
CA THR A 14 -10.83 -3.67 -27.83
C THR A 14 -10.87 -3.09 -26.42
N TYR A 15 -11.22 -3.89 -25.40
CA TYR A 15 -11.21 -3.44 -24.02
C TYR A 15 -9.83 -3.03 -23.54
N ARG A 16 -8.78 -3.81 -23.84
CA ARG A 16 -7.39 -3.42 -23.50
C ARG A 16 -7.00 -2.10 -24.15
N LEU A 17 -7.35 -1.89 -25.42
CA LEU A 17 -7.10 -0.62 -26.11
C LEU A 17 -7.84 0.56 -25.46
N LEU A 18 -9.11 0.38 -25.09
CA LEU A 18 -9.91 1.40 -24.40
C LEU A 18 -9.38 1.72 -23.01
N LEU A 19 -8.94 0.70 -22.26
CA LEU A 19 -8.40 0.83 -20.91
C LEU A 19 -7.02 1.51 -20.90
N ARG A 20 -6.24 1.37 -21.98
CA ARG A 20 -4.94 2.05 -22.14
C ARG A 20 -5.03 3.58 -22.26
N GLY A 21 -6.20 4.13 -22.60
CA GLY A 21 -6.37 5.55 -22.98
C GLY A 21 -6.02 6.63 -21.94
N ARG A 22 -5.65 6.26 -20.71
CA ARG A 22 -5.13 7.19 -19.66
C ARG A 22 -3.91 6.66 -18.92
N VAL A 23 -3.36 5.52 -19.32
CA VAL A 23 -2.07 5.01 -18.84
C VAL A 23 -1.04 6.07 -19.21
N ALA A 24 -0.30 6.59 -18.23
CA ALA A 24 0.78 7.52 -18.53
C ALA A 24 1.66 6.86 -19.60
N ARG A 25 2.12 7.64 -20.59
CA ARG A 25 2.96 7.16 -21.70
C ARG A 25 4.37 6.78 -21.23
N GLY A 26 4.48 5.91 -20.23
CA GLY A 26 5.66 5.17 -19.86
C GLY A 26 5.33 3.71 -20.05
N SER A 27 5.48 3.22 -21.28
CA SER A 27 5.60 1.78 -21.51
C SER A 27 7.02 1.42 -21.07
N THR A 28 7.17 0.98 -19.81
CA THR A 28 8.37 0.24 -19.42
C THR A 28 8.20 -1.22 -19.87
N ASP A 29 9.28 -2.00 -19.91
CA ASP A 29 9.22 -3.42 -20.26
C ASP A 29 8.30 -4.23 -19.30
N ASP A 30 7.92 -3.65 -18.16
CA ASP A 30 7.10 -4.25 -17.10
C ASP A 30 5.58 -4.13 -17.31
N GLY A 31 5.12 -3.58 -18.44
CA GLY A 31 3.70 -3.52 -18.79
C GLY A 31 3.02 -2.17 -18.53
N PRO A 32 1.68 -2.09 -18.62
CA PRO A 32 0.96 -0.82 -18.53
C PRO A 32 0.82 -0.33 -17.07
N ARG A 33 1.18 0.93 -16.84
CA ARG A 33 1.18 1.55 -15.49
C ARG A 33 0.16 2.67 -15.33
N VAL A 34 -0.54 2.68 -14.20
CA VAL A 34 -1.60 3.66 -13.88
C VAL A 34 -1.21 4.47 -12.65
N TRP A 35 -1.05 5.77 -12.81
CA TRP A 35 -0.80 6.68 -11.70
C TRP A 35 -2.07 6.96 -10.91
N ILE A 36 -2.02 6.72 -9.61
CA ILE A 36 -3.04 7.03 -8.63
C ILE A 36 -2.53 8.15 -7.75
N SER A 37 -3.29 9.22 -7.69
CA SER A 37 -3.05 10.40 -6.88
C SER A 37 -4.38 10.91 -6.34
N ARG A 38 -4.33 11.99 -5.56
CA ARG A 38 -5.52 12.59 -4.97
C ARG A 38 -6.49 13.02 -6.08
N GLY A 39 -7.63 12.34 -6.17
CA GLY A 39 -8.67 12.60 -7.17
C GLY A 39 -8.55 11.83 -8.50
N THR A 40 -7.50 11.03 -8.71
CA THR A 40 -7.31 10.22 -9.93
C THR A 40 -7.58 8.73 -9.73
N VAL A 41 -7.98 8.32 -8.53
CA VAL A 41 -8.44 6.94 -8.21
C VAL A 41 -9.65 6.50 -9.08
N ALA A 42 -10.23 7.41 -9.87
CA ALA A 42 -11.37 7.14 -10.71
C ALA A 42 -11.06 6.06 -11.77
N GLN A 43 -11.77 4.93 -11.67
CA GLN A 43 -11.90 3.96 -12.76
C GLN A 43 -12.07 4.66 -14.11
N PRO A 44 -11.46 4.13 -15.19
CA PRO A 44 -11.72 4.59 -16.55
C PRO A 44 -13.22 4.79 -16.78
N SER A 45 -13.59 5.88 -17.45
CA SER A 45 -15.00 6.24 -17.66
C SER A 45 -15.80 5.09 -18.28
N VAL A 46 -15.17 4.30 -19.15
CA VAL A 46 -15.76 3.10 -19.77
C VAL A 46 -16.19 2.04 -18.75
N LEU A 47 -15.41 1.84 -17.68
CA LEU A 47 -15.77 0.94 -16.58
C LEU A 47 -16.87 1.55 -15.70
N ARG A 48 -17.01 2.88 -15.65
CA ARG A 48 -18.05 3.55 -14.85
C ARG A 48 -19.41 3.62 -15.53
N THR A 49 -19.46 3.73 -16.84
CA THR A 49 -20.72 4.00 -17.56
C THR A 49 -21.44 2.74 -18.04
N CYS A 50 -20.73 1.67 -18.39
CA CYS A 50 -21.33 0.47 -18.97
C CYS A 50 -21.17 -0.76 -18.08
N ALA A 51 -22.25 -1.20 -17.42
CA ALA A 51 -22.23 -2.34 -16.50
C ALA A 51 -21.73 -3.64 -17.16
N ARG A 52 -22.03 -3.85 -18.44
CA ARG A 52 -21.56 -5.02 -19.19
C ARG A 52 -20.06 -4.96 -19.46
N ILE A 53 -19.56 -3.83 -19.97
CA ILE A 53 -18.11 -3.68 -20.18
C ILE A 53 -17.38 -3.81 -18.85
N ARG A 54 -17.94 -3.27 -17.77
CA ARG A 54 -17.39 -3.48 -16.43
C ARG A 54 -17.30 -4.98 -16.09
N ALA A 55 -18.39 -5.74 -16.24
CA ALA A 55 -18.38 -7.17 -15.91
C ALA A 55 -17.32 -7.96 -16.70
N GLU A 56 -17.02 -7.55 -17.93
CA GLU A 56 -16.08 -8.26 -18.82
C GLU A 56 -14.63 -7.76 -18.71
N ALA A 57 -14.42 -6.46 -18.49
CA ALA A 57 -13.10 -5.82 -18.58
C ALA A 57 -12.52 -5.40 -17.23
N PHE A 58 -13.28 -5.51 -16.13
CA PHE A 58 -12.82 -5.10 -14.80
C PHE A 58 -11.58 -5.87 -14.35
N SER A 59 -11.56 -7.20 -14.49
CA SER A 59 -10.40 -8.02 -14.14
C SER A 59 -9.19 -7.70 -15.02
N MET A 60 -9.38 -7.45 -16.32
CA MET A 60 -8.28 -7.06 -17.23
C MET A 60 -7.61 -5.77 -16.74
N TYR A 61 -8.41 -4.78 -16.34
CA TYR A 61 -7.87 -3.52 -15.84
C TYR A 61 -7.09 -3.67 -14.53
N TYR A 62 -7.60 -4.45 -13.58
CA TYR A 62 -6.98 -4.55 -12.26
C TYR A 62 -5.87 -5.60 -12.15
N LEU A 63 -5.86 -6.61 -13.03
CA LEU A 63 -4.89 -7.71 -12.98
C LEU A 63 -3.78 -7.60 -14.02
N GLU A 64 -4.00 -6.89 -15.15
CA GLU A 64 -2.96 -6.73 -16.20
C GLU A 64 -2.15 -5.42 -16.04
N TYR A 65 -2.49 -4.56 -15.07
CA TYR A 65 -1.88 -3.24 -14.89
C TYR A 65 -1.22 -3.13 -13.53
N THR A 66 -0.11 -2.40 -13.47
CA THR A 66 0.52 -1.97 -12.22
C THR A 66 0.01 -0.57 -11.86
N PHE A 67 -0.32 -0.38 -10.59
CA PHE A 67 -0.86 0.87 -10.09
C PHE A 67 0.18 1.61 -9.23
N ASP A 68 0.63 2.74 -9.74
CA ASP A 68 1.63 3.61 -9.12
C ASP A 68 0.91 4.60 -8.20
N VAL A 69 0.89 4.32 -6.90
CA VAL A 69 0.16 5.10 -5.90
C VAL A 69 1.07 6.17 -5.32
N LEU A 70 0.81 7.41 -5.70
CA LEU A 70 1.45 8.57 -5.10
C LEU A 70 0.90 8.81 -3.70
N CYS A 71 1.76 8.77 -2.70
CA CYS A 71 1.48 8.98 -1.29
C CYS A 71 2.42 10.03 -0.70
N PRO A 72 2.16 11.33 -0.95
CA PRO A 72 3.03 12.41 -0.49
C PRO A 72 3.14 12.43 1.03
N GLY A 73 4.38 12.41 1.54
CA GLY A 73 4.67 12.41 2.97
C GLY A 73 3.99 11.24 3.69
N PHE A 74 3.99 10.06 3.09
CA PHE A 74 3.35 8.83 3.57
C PHE A 74 1.85 8.93 3.88
N ASP A 75 1.09 9.85 3.28
CA ASP A 75 -0.36 9.90 3.50
C ASP A 75 -1.07 8.62 2.98
N PRO A 76 -1.69 7.80 3.84
CA PRO A 76 -2.35 6.56 3.43
C PRO A 76 -3.67 6.78 2.68
N ALA A 77 -4.16 8.02 2.56
CA ALA A 77 -5.47 8.31 1.97
C ALA A 77 -5.67 7.71 0.57
N ASN A 78 -4.67 7.83 -0.32
CA ASN A 78 -4.78 7.32 -1.68
C ASN A 78 -4.77 5.78 -1.71
N MET A 79 -3.92 5.14 -0.91
CA MET A 79 -3.89 3.68 -0.80
C MET A 79 -5.17 3.12 -0.17
N THR A 80 -5.72 3.81 0.82
CA THR A 80 -6.99 3.44 1.47
C THR A 80 -8.15 3.53 0.49
N ALA A 81 -8.21 4.63 -0.29
CA ALA A 81 -9.23 4.81 -1.32
C ALA A 81 -9.14 3.72 -2.40
N LEU A 82 -7.92 3.41 -2.86
CA LEU A 82 -7.69 2.34 -3.83
C LEU A 82 -8.11 0.98 -3.27
N THR A 83 -7.66 0.64 -2.06
CA THR A 83 -7.95 -0.67 -1.42
C THR A 83 -9.45 -0.88 -1.26
N ARG A 84 -10.19 0.17 -0.87
CA ARG A 84 -11.66 0.14 -0.80
C ARG A 84 -12.30 -0.06 -2.19
N GLN A 85 -11.74 0.54 -3.23
CA GLN A 85 -12.29 0.47 -4.59
C GLN A 85 -12.09 -0.90 -5.25
N ILE A 86 -10.98 -1.58 -4.96
CA ILE A 86 -10.68 -2.90 -5.53
C ILE A 86 -11.34 -4.06 -4.77
N ASN A 87 -11.95 -3.78 -3.62
CA ASN A 87 -12.76 -4.72 -2.83
C ASN A 87 -12.06 -6.07 -2.57
N GLY A 88 -10.79 -6.03 -2.15
CA GLY A 88 -10.03 -7.23 -1.81
C GLY A 88 -9.41 -7.98 -2.99
N LEU A 89 -9.48 -7.45 -4.22
CA LEU A 89 -8.64 -7.96 -5.29
C LEU A 89 -7.16 -7.77 -4.95
N GLN A 90 -6.35 -8.79 -5.19
CA GLN A 90 -4.90 -8.67 -5.21
C GLN A 90 -4.49 -8.03 -6.53
N ILE A 91 -4.01 -6.80 -6.47
CA ILE A 91 -3.53 -6.05 -7.63
C ILE A 91 -2.04 -5.73 -7.43
N SER A 92 -1.33 -5.52 -8.54
CA SER A 92 0.04 -5.02 -8.49
C SER A 92 0.01 -3.53 -8.18
N THR A 93 0.62 -3.12 -7.05
CA THR A 93 0.73 -1.73 -6.64
C THR A 93 2.16 -1.40 -6.26
N GLU A 94 2.65 -0.27 -6.76
CA GLU A 94 3.89 0.35 -6.32
C GLU A 94 3.54 1.68 -5.63
N VAL A 95 4.23 2.03 -4.55
CA VAL A 95 3.93 3.24 -3.79
C VAL A 95 5.05 4.24 -3.98
N HIS A 96 4.72 5.46 -4.40
CA HIS A 96 5.70 6.51 -4.63
C HIS A 96 5.49 7.63 -3.62
N ASP A 97 6.58 8.12 -3.03
CA ASP A 97 6.59 9.35 -2.26
C ASP A 97 7.65 10.28 -2.86
N TYR A 98 7.26 11.52 -3.12
CA TYR A 98 8.14 12.55 -3.69
C TYR A 98 8.36 13.72 -2.73
N GLU A 99 7.78 13.68 -1.51
CA GLU A 99 8.09 14.69 -0.50
C GLU A 99 9.47 14.43 0.10
N ALA A 100 10.34 15.43 0.04
CA ALA A 100 11.65 15.39 0.69
C ALA A 100 11.56 15.38 2.22
N ASP A 101 10.41 15.79 2.77
CA ASP A 101 10.14 15.84 4.21
C ASP A 101 9.02 14.86 4.59
N PRO A 102 9.37 13.62 4.93
CA PRO A 102 8.41 12.59 5.27
C PRO A 102 7.71 12.86 6.61
N LYS A 103 6.38 12.77 6.63
CA LYS A 103 5.60 13.02 7.84
C LYS A 103 5.40 11.75 8.65
N TRP A 104 6.10 11.66 9.78
CA TRP A 104 6.04 10.49 10.67
C TRP A 104 4.63 10.14 11.13
N GLU A 105 3.80 11.15 11.39
CA GLU A 105 2.42 10.98 11.81
C GLU A 105 1.61 10.21 10.76
N ASN A 106 1.92 10.39 9.48
CA ASN A 106 1.26 9.70 8.39
C ASN A 106 1.76 8.26 8.25
N ALA A 107 3.05 7.99 8.46
CA ALA A 107 3.58 6.64 8.53
C ALA A 107 2.90 5.81 9.64
N ILE A 108 2.70 6.39 10.83
CA ILE A 108 1.93 5.74 11.91
C ILE A 108 0.48 5.48 11.51
N LYS A 109 -0.19 6.43 10.85
CA LYS A 109 -1.55 6.21 10.33
C LYS A 109 -1.59 5.09 9.29
N TRP A 110 -0.57 4.96 8.46
CA TRP A 110 -0.46 3.85 7.51
C TRP A 110 -0.33 2.52 8.21
N LEU A 111 0.56 2.43 9.20
CA LEU A 111 0.74 1.23 10.03
C LEU A 111 -0.56 0.86 10.76
N GLU A 112 -1.33 1.85 11.22
CA GLU A 112 -2.66 1.69 11.82
C GLU A 112 -3.66 1.11 10.82
N ALA A 113 -3.78 1.74 9.64
CA ALA A 113 -4.64 1.27 8.56
C ALA A 113 -4.26 -0.16 8.11
N HIS A 114 -2.96 -0.48 8.07
CA HIS A 114 -2.48 -1.81 7.73
C HIS A 114 -2.85 -2.85 8.80
N TYR A 115 -2.70 -2.51 10.07
CA TYR A 115 -3.12 -3.37 11.19
C TYR A 115 -4.61 -3.70 11.12
N HIS A 116 -5.44 -2.74 10.70
CA HIS A 116 -6.88 -2.91 10.48
C HIS A 116 -7.25 -3.53 9.13
N HIS A 117 -6.27 -3.98 8.34
CA HIS A 117 -6.48 -4.57 7.01
C HIS A 117 -7.15 -3.60 6.00
N GLU A 118 -7.04 -2.29 6.21
CA GLU A 118 -7.56 -1.27 5.31
C GLU A 118 -6.62 -0.95 4.15
N VAL A 119 -5.32 -1.23 4.31
CA VAL A 119 -4.29 -1.02 3.28
C VAL A 119 -3.27 -2.16 3.26
N GLY A 120 -2.71 -2.40 2.07
CA GLY A 120 -1.59 -3.31 1.88
C GLY A 120 -0.29 -2.81 2.54
N ARG A 121 0.69 -3.72 2.61
CA ARG A 121 2.06 -3.38 3.00
C ARG A 121 2.70 -2.50 1.92
N LEU A 122 3.62 -1.62 2.33
CA LEU A 122 4.49 -0.89 1.40
C LEU A 122 5.43 -1.90 0.75
N ASN A 123 5.08 -2.39 -0.44
CA ASN A 123 5.85 -3.44 -1.10
C ASN A 123 7.10 -2.87 -1.77
N GLU A 124 7.00 -1.74 -2.47
CA GLU A 124 8.15 -1.11 -3.13
C GLU A 124 7.95 0.41 -3.16
N VAL A 125 8.88 1.16 -2.54
CA VAL A 125 8.95 2.62 -2.61
C VAL A 125 10.14 3.02 -3.45
N TYR A 126 9.87 3.52 -4.65
CA TYR A 126 10.84 4.14 -5.55
C TYR A 126 10.49 5.61 -5.70
N ASP A 127 11.25 6.50 -5.06
CA ASP A 127 12.06 7.50 -5.77
C ASP A 127 12.86 8.38 -4.78
N SER A 128 14.05 8.79 -5.24
CA SER A 128 15.08 9.61 -4.57
C SER A 128 15.94 8.98 -3.45
N CYS A 129 17.26 9.13 -3.59
CA CYS A 129 18.28 8.68 -2.64
C CYS A 129 18.16 9.31 -1.24
N ALA A 130 17.43 10.41 -1.08
CA ALA A 130 17.21 11.07 0.21
C ALA A 130 16.23 10.30 1.12
N VAL A 131 15.46 9.35 0.57
CA VAL A 131 14.37 8.65 1.28
C VAL A 131 14.76 7.22 1.67
N GLU A 132 15.95 6.72 1.33
CA GLU A 132 16.31 5.32 1.54
C GLU A 132 16.40 4.90 3.02
N GLU A 133 16.99 5.73 3.89
CA GLU A 133 17.06 5.44 5.33
C GLU A 133 15.68 5.42 5.98
N LEU A 134 14.83 6.36 5.58
CA LEU A 134 13.47 6.43 6.08
C LEU A 134 12.64 5.25 5.52
N ARG A 135 12.76 4.91 4.24
CA ARG A 135 12.15 3.71 3.65
C ARG A 135 12.51 2.48 4.45
N ASN A 136 13.81 2.29 4.70
CA ASN A 136 14.30 1.16 5.49
C ASN A 136 13.73 1.19 6.92
N SER A 137 13.57 2.37 7.51
CA SER A 137 12.97 2.53 8.84
C SER A 137 11.48 2.19 8.85
N VAL A 138 10.70 2.66 7.89
CA VAL A 138 9.27 2.36 7.74
C VAL A 138 9.05 0.88 7.45
N THR A 139 9.81 0.29 6.52
CA THR A 139 9.73 -1.16 6.20
C THR A 139 10.02 -2.02 7.43
N LYS A 140 11.09 -1.70 8.19
CA LYS A 140 11.39 -2.42 9.44
C LYS A 140 10.30 -2.24 10.48
N MET A 141 9.54 -1.14 10.45
CA MET A 141 8.42 -0.95 11.35
C MET A 141 7.22 -1.82 10.99
N PHE A 142 6.99 -2.17 9.72
CA PHE A 142 6.06 -3.25 9.37
C PHE A 142 6.53 -4.59 9.96
N ASP A 143 7.81 -4.92 9.86
CA ASP A 143 8.35 -6.16 10.46
C ASP A 143 8.15 -6.20 11.98
N ILE A 144 8.40 -5.08 12.66
CA ILE A 144 8.13 -4.95 14.10
C ILE A 144 6.64 -5.14 14.40
N LEU A 145 5.76 -4.60 13.56
CA LEU A 145 4.31 -4.71 13.72
C LEU A 145 3.81 -6.15 13.53
N ASP A 146 4.40 -6.88 12.58
CA ASP A 146 4.14 -8.30 12.33
C ASP A 146 4.56 -9.14 13.54
N VAL A 147 5.76 -8.90 14.10
CA VAL A 147 6.21 -9.56 15.33
C VAL A 147 5.30 -9.23 16.51
N MET A 148 4.88 -7.98 16.68
CA MET A 148 3.93 -7.61 17.73
C MET A 148 2.55 -8.26 17.55
N LYS A 149 2.16 -8.52 16.29
CA LYS A 149 0.92 -9.23 15.97
C LYS A 149 0.94 -10.67 16.47
N GLU A 150 2.05 -11.36 16.28
CA GLU A 150 2.26 -12.72 16.78
C GLU A 150 2.18 -12.80 18.32
N ASN A 151 2.50 -11.71 19.02
CA ASN A 151 2.45 -11.64 20.48
C ASN A 151 1.12 -11.06 21.03
N ALA A 152 0.08 -10.94 20.20
CA ALA A 152 -1.25 -10.46 20.59
C ALA A 152 -1.30 -9.07 21.29
N MET A 153 -0.30 -8.23 21.07
CA MET A 153 -0.21 -6.90 21.69
C MET A 153 -1.36 -5.99 21.21
N PRO A 154 -2.04 -5.20 22.07
CA PRO A 154 -3.07 -4.26 21.62
C PRO A 154 -2.46 -3.07 20.86
N TRP A 155 -3.20 -2.50 19.91
CA TRP A 155 -2.72 -1.41 19.04
C TRP A 155 -2.13 -0.21 19.82
N ASN A 156 -2.78 0.20 20.91
CA ASN A 156 -2.32 1.33 21.72
C ASN A 156 -0.89 1.13 22.27
N GLU A 157 -0.51 -0.10 22.61
CA GLU A 157 0.84 -0.43 23.05
C GLU A 157 1.81 -0.47 21.88
N ARG A 158 1.41 -1.07 20.75
CA ARG A 158 2.23 -1.07 19.52
C ARG A 158 2.58 0.33 19.08
N LYS A 159 1.60 1.24 19.08
CA LYS A 159 1.76 2.65 18.72
C LYS A 159 2.79 3.34 19.61
N LYS A 160 2.78 3.10 20.93
CA LYS A 160 3.80 3.62 21.85
C LYS A 160 5.19 3.10 21.47
N VAL A 161 5.33 1.80 21.22
CA VAL A 161 6.63 1.22 20.85
C VAL A 161 7.14 1.80 19.54
N LEU A 162 6.29 1.90 18.51
CA LEU A 162 6.66 2.47 17.20
C LEU A 162 7.14 3.92 17.33
N ILE A 163 6.47 4.74 18.15
CA ILE A 163 6.88 6.12 18.44
C ILE A 163 8.24 6.14 19.15
N MET A 164 8.45 5.29 20.16
CA MET A 164 9.72 5.21 20.88
C MET A 164 10.88 4.72 19.98
N SER A 165 10.61 3.80 19.04
CA SER A 165 11.61 3.30 18.10
C SER A 165 12.13 4.38 17.16
N ARG A 166 11.30 5.38 16.82
CA ARG A 166 11.73 6.58 16.07
C ARG A 166 12.72 7.40 16.89
N ASP A 167 12.33 7.79 18.10
CA ASP A 167 13.07 8.74 18.93
C ASP A 167 14.44 8.20 19.39
N SER A 168 14.59 6.87 19.39
CA SER A 168 15.83 6.20 19.77
C SER A 168 16.88 6.17 18.66
N GLY A 169 16.61 6.72 17.47
CA GLY A 169 17.56 6.80 16.34
C GLY A 169 18.08 5.45 15.83
N GLY A 170 17.39 4.35 16.15
CA GLY A 170 18.01 3.03 16.18
C GLY A 170 17.09 1.91 15.73
N VAL A 171 16.88 1.79 14.42
CA VAL A 171 16.53 0.49 13.80
C VAL A 171 17.76 -0.22 13.22
N VAL A 172 18.95 0.11 13.74
CA VAL A 172 20.24 -0.47 13.33
C VAL A 172 20.63 -1.68 14.19
N GLY A 173 19.90 -1.95 15.28
CA GLY A 173 20.23 -3.01 16.24
C GLY A 173 19.10 -4.01 16.49
N GLY A 174 18.59 -4.67 15.44
CA GLY A 174 17.93 -5.98 15.51
C GLY A 174 16.63 -6.10 16.34
N VAL A 175 15.61 -6.69 15.71
CA VAL A 175 14.39 -7.22 16.35
C VAL A 175 14.69 -8.03 17.64
N GLY A 176 15.88 -8.63 17.76
CA GLY A 176 16.36 -9.35 18.94
C GLY A 176 16.76 -8.51 20.17
N VAL A 177 17.01 -7.20 20.04
CA VAL A 177 17.22 -6.31 21.21
C VAL A 177 15.87 -5.88 21.79
N TRP A 178 14.88 -5.63 20.93
CA TRP A 178 13.51 -5.28 21.33
C TRP A 178 12.79 -6.44 22.01
N ARG A 179 12.92 -7.68 21.49
CA ARG A 179 12.36 -8.87 22.13
C ARG A 179 12.90 -9.06 23.56
N ARG A 180 14.19 -8.79 23.79
CA ARG A 180 14.81 -8.86 25.12
C ARG A 180 14.37 -7.73 26.04
N ARG A 181 14.30 -6.49 25.55
CA ARG A 181 13.89 -5.33 26.36
C ARG A 181 12.42 -5.38 26.75
N TRP A 182 11.55 -5.90 25.88
CA TRP A 182 10.13 -6.06 26.19
C TRP A 182 9.87 -7.23 27.15
N LEU A 183 10.49 -8.40 26.95
CA LEU A 183 10.45 -9.50 27.93
C LEU A 183 10.94 -9.04 29.32
N PHE A 184 11.91 -8.13 29.37
CA PHE A 184 12.43 -7.57 30.62
C PHE A 184 11.46 -6.59 31.31
N HIS A 185 10.56 -5.94 30.57
CA HIS A 185 9.54 -5.06 31.12
C HIS A 185 8.24 -5.80 31.44
N ALA A 186 7.83 -6.76 30.61
CA ALA A 186 6.65 -7.61 30.83
C ALA A 186 6.87 -8.66 31.94
N GLY A 187 8.13 -9.03 32.23
CA GLY A 187 8.49 -9.97 33.30
C GLY A 187 8.66 -9.37 34.70
N ARG A 188 8.41 -8.07 34.91
CA ARG A 188 8.52 -7.43 36.25
C ARG A 188 7.19 -7.32 37.01
N GLU A 189 6.07 -7.79 36.46
CA GLU A 189 4.78 -7.81 37.16
C GLU A 189 4.43 -9.14 37.84
N VAL A 190 5.34 -10.12 37.85
CA VAL A 190 5.16 -11.38 38.58
C VAL A 190 6.31 -11.57 39.55
N ASP A 191 6.27 -10.83 40.65
CA ASP A 191 6.74 -11.27 41.98
C ASP A 191 6.66 -10.08 42.97
N GLU A 192 5.45 -9.78 43.43
CA GLU A 192 5.22 -9.26 44.78
C GLU A 192 4.09 -10.08 45.43
N LYS A 193 4.50 -11.13 46.14
CA LYS A 193 3.78 -11.72 47.28
C LYS A 193 4.77 -11.99 48.40
#